data_AF-A0A9E6PH74-F1
#
_entry.id   AF-A0A9E6PH74-F1
#
_cell.length_a   1.000
_cell.length_b   1.000
_cell.length_c   1.000
_cell.angle_alpha   90.00
_cell.angle_beta   90.00
_cell.angle_gamma   90.00
#
_symmetry.space_group_name_H-M   'P 1'
#
loop_
_entity.id
_entity.type
_entity.pdbx_description
1 polymer ?
#
loop_
_entity_poly.entity_id
_entity_poly.type
_entity_poly.pdbx_seq_one_letter_code
_entity_poly.pdbx_strand_id
1 'polypeptide(L)'
;MGWLSVSGKLGGNANGQRFRIIRLEPNVRHRRYCSACGRHASAIHDRTERRIRDLPVFQPPVELIASRVRLACRRWALSSKSGTGSPLTLGSQGG
;
A
#
# COMPACT_ATOMS: atom_id res chain seq x y z
N MET A 1 13.57 -0.93 15.19
CA MET A 1 13.34 -0.24 13.90
C MET A 1 12.04 -0.74 13.31
N GLY A 2 10.96 0.05 13.34
CA GLY A 2 9.62 -0.39 12.96
C GLY A 2 9.15 0.21 11.64
N TRP A 3 8.74 -0.65 10.71
CA TRP A 3 8.08 -0.29 9.45
C TRP A 3 6.67 0.26 9.67
N LEU A 4 6.08 -0.07 10.83
CA LEU A 4 4.78 0.36 11.29
C LEU A 4 4.91 1.08 12.63
N SER A 5 4.11 2.11 12.80
CA SER A 5 3.78 2.70 14.09
C SER A 5 2.55 1.97 14.64
N VAL A 6 2.63 1.55 15.90
CA VAL A 6 1.53 0.89 16.61
C VAL A 6 0.98 1.85 17.64
N SER A 7 -0.34 2.07 17.64
CA SER A 7 -1.03 2.77 18.72
C SER A 7 -2.23 1.96 19.21
N GLY A 8 -2.59 2.12 20.48
CA GLY A 8 -3.66 1.36 21.11
C GLY A 8 -4.61 2.27 21.89
N LYS A 9 -5.91 1.94 21.88
CA LYS A 9 -6.91 2.56 22.77
C LYS A 9 -8.00 1.58 23.13
N LEU A 10 -8.77 1.86 24.18
CA LEU A 10 -9.98 1.12 24.51
C LEU A 10 -11.15 1.59 23.62
N GLY A 11 -11.98 0.65 23.22
CA GLY A 11 -13.22 0.87 22.49
C GLY A 11 -14.40 0.17 23.17
N GLY A 12 -15.61 0.57 22.80
CA GLY A 12 -16.85 -0.06 23.26
C GLY A 12 -17.94 0.12 22.20
N ASN A 13 -18.91 -0.80 22.19
CA ASN A 13 -20.13 -0.68 21.38
C ASN A 13 -21.36 -0.42 22.27
N ALA A 14 -22.50 -0.14 21.64
CA ALA A 14 -23.76 0.13 22.33
C ALA A 14 -24.29 -1.05 23.18
N ASN A 15 -23.80 -2.27 22.93
CA ASN A 15 -24.17 -3.48 23.67
C ASN A 15 -23.32 -3.69 24.94
N GLY A 16 -22.50 -2.71 25.32
CA GLY A 16 -21.64 -2.78 26.52
C GLY A 16 -20.37 -3.64 26.34
N GLN A 17 -20.13 -4.18 25.14
CA GLN A 17 -18.94 -4.98 24.87
C GLN A 17 -17.72 -4.06 24.77
N ARG A 18 -16.69 -4.35 25.58
CA ARG A 18 -15.40 -3.67 25.57
C ARG A 18 -14.42 -4.41 24.67
N PHE A 19 -13.67 -3.68 23.87
CA PHE A 19 -12.63 -4.23 23.01
C PHE A 19 -11.41 -3.31 22.97
N ARG A 20 -10.25 -3.84 22.58
CA ARG A 20 -9.06 -3.02 22.32
C ARG A 20 -8.99 -2.65 20.85
N ILE A 21 -8.76 -1.38 20.57
CA ILE A 21 -8.49 -0.90 19.23
C ILE A 21 -6.98 -0.80 19.08
N ILE A 22 -6.42 -1.50 18.10
CA ILE A 22 -5.01 -1.41 17.72
C ILE A 22 -4.94 -0.77 16.34
N ARG A 23 -4.19 0.31 16.20
CA ARG A 23 -3.95 0.99 14.92
C ARG A 23 -2.52 0.73 14.47
N LEU A 24 -2.39 0.24 13.24
CA LEU A 24 -1.13 0.06 12.53
C LEU A 24 -1.05 1.09 11.42
N GLU A 25 -0.08 1.99 11.53
CA GLU A 25 0.17 3.03 10.55
C GLU A 25 1.54 2.87 9.90
N PRO A 26 1.68 3.09 8.58
CA PRO A 26 2.99 3.15 7.95
C PRO A 26 3.84 4.21 8.64
N ASN A 27 5.05 3.83 9.07
CA ASN A 27 5.97 4.79 9.65
C ASN A 27 6.40 5.80 8.57
N VAL A 28 6.01 7.07 8.73
CA VAL A 28 6.33 8.14 7.78
C VAL A 28 7.82 8.44 7.67
N ARG A 29 8.60 8.08 8.69
CA ARG A 29 10.05 8.25 8.71
C ARG A 29 10.78 7.12 7.99
N HIS A 30 10.08 6.03 7.67
CA HIS A 30 10.68 4.90 6.97
C HIS A 30 10.57 5.05 5.45
N ARG A 31 11.68 4.83 4.75
CA ARG A 31 11.69 4.81 3.28
C ARG A 31 10.77 3.69 2.78
N ARG A 32 9.99 3.99 1.75
CA ARG A 32 9.03 3.05 1.16
C ARG A 32 9.56 2.59 -0.18
N TYR A 33 9.51 1.29 -0.40
CA TYR A 33 10.01 0.66 -1.62
C TYR A 33 8.86 -0.03 -2.34
N CYS A 34 8.81 0.14 -3.65
CA CYS A 34 7.83 -0.55 -4.47
C CYS A 34 8.15 -2.05 -4.45
N SER A 35 7.18 -2.89 -4.06
CA SER A 35 7.35 -4.34 -4.03
C SER A 35 7.63 -4.95 -5.41
N ALA A 36 7.21 -4.28 -6.48
CA ALA A 36 7.39 -4.78 -7.84
C ALA A 36 8.72 -4.35 -8.48
N CYS A 37 9.19 -3.12 -8.27
CA CYS A 37 10.41 -2.63 -8.92
C CYS A 37 11.61 -2.44 -7.97
N GLY A 38 11.39 -2.61 -6.65
CA GLY A 38 12.41 -2.45 -5.61
C GLY A 38 12.90 -1.01 -5.38
N ARG A 39 12.44 -0.03 -6.17
CA ARG A 39 12.90 1.37 -6.05
C ARG A 39 12.12 2.13 -4.98
N HIS A 40 12.79 3.13 -4.42
CA HIS A 40 12.18 4.08 -3.49
C HIS A 40 11.04 4.85 -4.16
N ALA A 41 9.90 4.94 -3.48
CA ALA A 41 8.76 5.73 -3.92
C ALA A 41 8.36 6.71 -2.82
N SER A 42 8.45 8.01 -3.13
CA SER A 42 8.03 9.09 -2.24
C SER A 42 6.53 9.38 -2.31
N ALA A 43 5.91 9.11 -3.46
CA ALA A 43 4.50 9.39 -3.70
C ALA A 43 3.59 8.22 -3.30
N ILE A 44 2.48 8.54 -2.65
CA ILE A 44 1.40 7.61 -2.31
C ILE A 44 0.29 7.79 -3.35
N HIS A 45 -0.14 6.69 -3.96
CA HIS A 45 -1.26 6.69 -4.89
C HIS A 45 -2.59 6.56 -4.16
N ASP A 46 -2.67 5.67 -3.18
CA ASP A 46 -3.90 5.38 -2.45
C ASP A 46 -3.59 4.98 -1.01
N ARG A 47 -4.49 5.33 -0.09
CA ARG A 47 -4.46 4.93 1.31
C ARG A 47 -5.83 4.38 1.70
N THR A 48 -5.87 3.09 2.03
CA THR A 48 -7.09 2.43 2.48
C THR A 48 -6.95 2.02 3.94
N GLU A 49 -7.94 2.34 4.77
CA GLU A 49 -8.06 1.74 6.11
C GLU A 49 -8.81 0.41 6.02
N ARG A 50 -8.24 -0.65 6.61
CA ARG A 50 -8.91 -1.93 6.77
C ARG A 50 -9.14 -2.21 8.25
N ARG A 51 -10.39 -2.48 8.62
CA ARG A 51 -10.78 -2.92 9.96
C ARG A 51 -10.88 -4.44 9.98
N ILE A 52 -10.22 -5.07 10.94
CA ILE A 52 -10.21 -6.52 11.15
C ILE A 52 -10.64 -6.74 12.59
N ARG A 53 -11.70 -7.50 12.78
CA ARG A 53 -12.24 -7.88 14.09
C ARG A 53 -11.96 -9.36 14.32
N ASP A 54 -12.20 -9.82 15.55
CA ASP A 54 -12.21 -11.25 15.90
C ASP A 54 -10.92 -11.97 15.52
N LEU A 55 -9.78 -11.30 15.73
CA LEU A 55 -8.46 -11.87 15.50
C LEU A 55 -8.20 -12.98 16.53
N PRO A 56 -8.02 -14.25 16.11
CA PRO A 56 -7.93 -15.41 17.01
C PRO A 56 -6.65 -15.42 17.87
N VAL A 57 -5.70 -14.52 17.60
CA VAL A 57 -4.44 -14.39 18.35
C VAL A 57 -4.61 -13.61 19.65
N PHE A 58 -5.70 -12.87 19.84
CA PHE A 58 -5.92 -12.08 21.05
C PHE A 58 -6.98 -12.74 21.95
N GLN A 59 -6.65 -12.92 23.23
CA GLN A 59 -7.59 -13.36 24.24
C GLN A 59 -8.77 -12.37 24.43
N PRO A 60 -8.54 -11.04 24.59
CA PRO A 60 -9.65 -10.09 24.59
C PRO A 60 -10.12 -9.76 23.17
N PRO A 61 -11.38 -9.36 22.96
CA PRO A 61 -11.84 -8.83 21.69
C PRO A 61 -10.98 -7.64 21.22
N VAL A 62 -10.49 -7.71 19.98
CA VAL A 62 -9.65 -6.67 19.38
C VAL A 62 -10.22 -6.24 18.03
N GLU A 63 -10.26 -4.93 17.80
CA GLU A 63 -10.44 -4.33 16.50
C GLU A 63 -9.09 -3.77 16.01
N LEU A 64 -8.49 -4.44 15.03
CA LEU A 64 -7.26 -4.02 14.38
C LEU A 64 -7.59 -3.14 13.18
N ILE A 65 -7.05 -1.93 13.17
CA ILE A 65 -7.16 -0.99 12.06
C ILE A 65 -5.80 -0.90 11.38
N ALA A 66 -5.69 -1.49 10.19
CA ALA A 66 -4.48 -1.48 9.39
C ALA A 66 -4.60 -0.48 8.24
N SER A 67 -3.73 0.53 8.24
CA SER A 67 -3.57 1.44 7.09
C SER A 67 -2.73 0.77 6.00
N ARG A 68 -3.37 0.44 4.87
CA ARG A 68 -2.67 -0.03 3.67
C ARG A 68 -2.37 1.16 2.75
N VAL A 69 -1.11 1.29 2.35
CA VAL A 69 -0.66 2.33 1.42
C VAL A 69 -0.22 1.69 0.11
N ARG A 70 -0.76 2.19 -1.00
CA ARG A 70 -0.29 1.87 -2.35
C ARG A 70 0.62 2.99 -2.83
N LEU A 71 1.86 2.64 -3.17
CA LEU A 71 2.85 3.61 -3.63
C LEU A 71 2.63 3.92 -5.11
N ALA A 72 2.78 5.18 -5.49
CA ALA A 72 2.80 5.59 -6.89
C ALA A 72 4.19 5.26 -7.47
N CYS A 73 4.30 4.11 -8.13
CA CYS A 73 5.54 3.71 -8.79
C CYS A 73 5.64 4.35 -10.18
N ARG A 74 6.64 5.22 -10.38
CA ARG A 74 6.85 5.95 -11.65
C ARG A 74 7.13 5.02 -12.84
N ARG A 75 7.56 3.77 -12.61
CA ARG A 75 7.97 2.86 -13.69
C ARG A 75 6.78 2.34 -14.53
N TRP A 76 5.59 2.15 -13.94
CA TRP A 76 4.38 1.87 -14.73
C TRP A 76 3.80 3.11 -15.41
N ALA A 77 4.01 4.29 -14.82
CA ALA A 77 3.57 5.57 -15.41
C ALA A 77 4.39 5.97 -16.66
N LEU A 78 5.56 5.36 -16.89
CA LEU A 78 6.42 5.64 -18.04
C LEU A 78 6.27 4.61 -19.18
N SER A 79 5.69 3.43 -18.94
CA SER A 79 5.57 2.39 -19.99
C SER A 79 4.47 2.67 -21.01
N SER A 80 3.53 3.59 -20.73
CA SER A 80 2.50 4.00 -21.69
C SER A 80 2.92 5.16 -22.61
N LYS A 81 4.15 5.68 -22.45
CA LYS A 81 4.69 6.77 -23.28
C LYS A 81 5.88 6.39 -24.17
N SER A 82 6.23 5.10 -24.26
CA SER A 82 7.12 4.61 -25.32
C SER A 82 6.30 4.08 -26.50
N GLY A 83 5.41 4.92 -27.04
CA GLY A 83 5.01 4.83 -28.43
C GLY A 83 6.16 5.34 -29.29
N THR A 84 7.30 4.66 -29.24
CA THR A 84 8.35 4.83 -30.24
C THR A 84 7.79 4.16 -31.48
N GLY A 85 7.14 4.95 -32.33
CA GLY A 85 6.84 4.55 -33.70
C GLY A 85 8.14 4.04 -34.30
N SER A 86 8.20 2.73 -34.49
CA SER A 86 9.26 2.13 -35.29
C SER A 86 9.11 2.68 -36.69
N PRO A 87 10.14 3.30 -37.31
CA PRO A 87 10.09 3.52 -38.73
C PRO A 87 10.08 2.12 -39.37
N LEU A 88 8.94 1.74 -39.96
CA LEU A 88 8.94 0.62 -40.89
C LEU A 88 9.95 1.00 -41.98
N THR A 89 11.07 0.31 -41.97
CA THR A 89 12.03 0.31 -43.08
C THR A 89 11.26 -0.20 -44.29
N LEU A 90 10.86 0.71 -45.18
CA LEU A 90 10.36 0.39 -46.49
C LEU A 90 11.56 -0.17 -47.29
N GLY A 91 11.70 -1.49 -47.27
CA GLY A 91 12.67 -2.21 -48.06
C GLY A 91 12.44 -1.91 -49.53
N SER A 92 13.45 -1.31 -50.15
CA SER A 92 13.63 -1.31 -51.60
C SER A 92 13.87 -2.74 -52.09
N GLN A 93 13.14 -3.14 -53.13
CA GLN A 93 13.46 -4.17 -54.14
C GLN A 93 12.27 -4.09 -55.13
N GLY A 94 12.43 -3.69 -56.39
CA GLY A 94 13.41 -4.15 -57.35
C GLY A 94 12.73 -5.21 -58.21
N GLY A 95 12.22 -4.80 -59.38
CA GLY A 95 11.58 -5.64 -60.39
C GLY A 95 11.40 -4.83 -61.66
#